data_AF-L1IXI2-F1
#
_entry.id   AF-L1IXI2-F1
#
_cell.length_a   1.000
_cell.length_b   1.000
_cell.length_c   1.000
_cell.angle_alpha   90.00
_cell.angle_beta   90.00
_cell.angle_gamma   90.00
#
_symmetry.space_group_name_H-M   'P 1'
#
loop_
_entity.id
_entity.type
_entity.pdbx_description
1 polymer ?
#
loop_
_entity_poly.entity_id
_entity_poly.type
_entity_poly.pdbx_seq_one_letter_code
_entity_poly.pdbx_strand_id
1 'polypeptide(L)'
;FAACLGYVEVILQLCKQDADMNMRDVWGRTAMIAAATHLPPPLSSLNTSVSCLQRRLICIRVLKQLGANEQLQDEEGNTALHSASSDGFLEAVALLHELGCQVDRRNEEGNTSMMLAAGAGRGPVVSYLLGVRGDASLKNASSCTAVMLAA
;
A
#
# COMPACT_ATOMS: atom_id res chain seq x y z
N PHE A 1 4.83 13.51 -3.29
CA PHE A 1 3.90 13.48 -4.45
C PHE A 1 4.43 12.73 -5.68
N ALA A 2 5.71 12.83 -6.05
CA ALA A 2 6.25 12.14 -7.25
C ALA A 2 5.91 10.64 -7.32
N ALA A 3 5.96 9.94 -6.19
CA ALA A 3 5.61 8.52 -6.09
C ALA A 3 4.14 8.21 -6.43
N CYS A 4 3.18 8.99 -5.91
CA CYS A 4 1.75 8.85 -6.24
C CYS A 4 1.46 9.09 -7.72
N LEU A 5 2.22 9.99 -8.35
CA LEU A 5 2.04 10.40 -9.75
C LEU A 5 2.83 9.52 -10.73
N GLY A 6 3.60 8.54 -10.24
CA GLY A 6 4.40 7.68 -11.11
C GLY A 6 5.61 8.38 -11.74
N TYR A 7 6.12 9.47 -11.15
CA TYR A 7 7.25 10.23 -11.68
C TYR A 7 8.58 9.60 -11.25
N VAL A 8 8.90 8.44 -11.85
CA VAL A 8 10.07 7.62 -11.54
C VAL A 8 11.39 8.39 -11.70
N GLU A 9 11.55 9.15 -12.79
CA GLU A 9 12.77 9.93 -13.05
C GLU A 9 13.01 10.99 -11.97
N VAL A 10 11.94 11.64 -11.49
CA VAL A 10 12.04 12.63 -10.42
C VAL A 10 12.50 11.96 -9.12
N ILE A 11 11.97 10.76 -8.81
CA ILE A 11 12.42 9.99 -7.63
C ILE A 11 13.92 9.68 -7.74
N LEU A 12 14.36 9.16 -8.89
CA LEU A 12 15.77 8.84 -9.11
C LEU A 12 16.68 10.07 -8.99
N GLN A 13 16.27 11.21 -9.55
CA GLN A 13 17.02 12.46 -9.45
C GLN A 13 17.11 12.97 -8.00
N LEU A 14 16.01 12.90 -7.25
CA LEU A 14 15.99 13.32 -5.84
C LEU A 14 16.88 12.40 -4.98
N CYS A 15 16.79 11.08 -5.16
CA CYS A 15 17.61 10.14 -4.40
C CYS A 15 19.11 10.25 -4.74
N LYS A 16 19.47 10.67 -5.96
CA LYS A 16 20.87 11.03 -6.30
C LYS A 16 21.40 12.24 -5.53
N GLN A 17 20.53 13.06 -4.97
CA GLN A 17 20.87 14.22 -4.15
C GLN A 17 20.71 13.92 -2.65
N ASP A 18 20.86 12.64 -2.25
CA ASP A 18 20.70 12.15 -0.87
C ASP A 18 19.34 12.47 -0.24
N ALA A 19 18.27 12.58 -1.05
CA ALA A 19 16.92 12.71 -0.51
C ALA A 19 16.50 11.45 0.24
N ASP A 20 16.13 11.60 1.52
CA ASP A 20 15.61 10.50 2.33
C ASP A 20 14.21 10.07 1.87
N MET A 21 14.13 8.86 1.35
CA MET A 21 12.91 8.23 0.82
C MET A 21 11.94 7.74 1.92
N ASN A 22 12.39 7.68 3.17
CA ASN A 22 11.61 7.26 4.33
C ASN A 22 10.97 8.44 5.07
N MET A 23 11.20 9.66 4.60
CA MET A 23 10.52 10.86 5.10
C MET A 23 9.01 10.69 5.06
N ARG A 24 8.36 11.13 6.12
CA ARG A 24 6.91 11.05 6.31
C ARG A 24 6.25 12.39 6.02
N ASP A 25 5.13 12.36 5.30
CA ASP A 25 4.28 13.53 5.12
C ASP A 25 3.42 13.82 6.38
N VAL A 26 2.51 14.79 6.28
CA VAL A 26 1.62 15.18 7.40
C VAL A 26 0.66 14.08 7.85
N TRP A 27 0.50 13.02 7.07
CA TRP A 27 -0.29 11.83 7.41
C TRP A 27 0.62 10.65 7.79
N GLY A 28 1.92 10.86 7.97
CA GLY A 28 2.86 9.79 8.32
C GLY A 28 3.31 8.94 7.13
N ARG A 29 2.83 9.23 5.91
CA ARG A 29 3.07 8.37 4.76
C ARG A 29 4.47 8.58 4.19
N THR A 30 5.13 7.47 3.87
CA THR A 30 6.38 7.46 3.11
C THR A 30 6.11 7.50 1.61
N ALA A 31 7.17 7.68 0.80
CA ALA A 31 7.07 7.58 -0.65
C ALA A 31 6.51 6.22 -1.12
N MET A 32 6.80 5.13 -0.39
CA MET A 32 6.29 3.80 -0.75
C MET A 32 4.81 3.65 -0.45
N ILE A 33 4.34 4.11 0.72
CA ILE A 33 2.90 4.14 1.05
C ILE A 33 2.15 4.99 0.03
N ALA A 34 2.68 6.16 -0.29
CA ALA A 34 2.15 7.08 -1.28
C ALA A 34 2.03 6.45 -2.70
N ALA A 35 2.98 5.61 -3.12
CA ALA A 35 2.89 4.89 -4.39
C ALA A 35 1.78 3.82 -4.39
N ALA A 36 1.52 3.21 -3.23
CA ALA A 36 0.52 2.16 -3.04
C ALA A 36 -0.92 2.69 -2.87
N THR A 37 -1.10 3.92 -2.38
CA THR A 37 -2.41 4.58 -2.20
C THR A 37 -2.97 5.17 -3.50
N HIS A 38 -4.25 4.93 -3.76
CA HIS A 38 -5.07 5.72 -4.67
C HIS A 38 -5.29 7.12 -4.07
N LEU A 39 -5.22 8.16 -4.90
CA LEU A 39 -5.37 9.54 -4.43
C LEU A 39 -6.83 9.83 -4.03
N PRO A 40 -7.06 10.66 -2.99
CA PRO A 40 -8.37 11.20 -2.72
C PRO A 40 -8.83 12.14 -3.86
N PRO A 41 -10.14 12.25 -4.14
CA PRO A 41 -10.65 13.23 -5.09
C PRO A 41 -10.27 14.67 -4.66
N PRO A 42 -9.94 15.61 -5.57
CA PRO A 42 -10.12 15.58 -7.03
C PRO A 42 -8.96 14.94 -7.82
N LEU A 43 -7.88 14.51 -7.17
CA LEU A 43 -6.69 13.98 -7.85
C LEU A 43 -6.90 12.56 -8.41
N SER A 44 -7.99 11.89 -8.03
CA SER A 44 -8.40 10.59 -8.55
C SER A 44 -8.70 10.60 -10.05
N SER A 45 -9.20 11.71 -10.61
CA SER A 45 -9.54 11.82 -12.03
C SER A 45 -8.31 11.96 -12.95
N LEU A 46 -7.17 12.42 -12.42
CA LEU A 46 -5.92 12.57 -13.17
C LEU A 46 -5.02 11.31 -13.14
N ASN A 47 -5.31 10.34 -12.27
CA ASN A 47 -4.36 9.26 -11.89
C ASN A 47 -4.87 7.83 -12.19
N THR A 48 -5.99 7.67 -12.88
CA THR A 48 -6.60 6.36 -13.16
C THR A 48 -6.22 5.75 -14.52
N SER A 49 -5.41 6.45 -15.34
CA SER A 49 -4.93 5.83 -16.59
C SER A 49 -4.09 4.60 -16.28
N VAL A 50 -4.23 3.55 -17.08
CA VAL A 50 -3.44 2.30 -16.97
C VAL A 50 -1.94 2.61 -16.92
N SER A 51 -1.50 3.61 -17.68
CA SER A 51 -0.10 4.06 -17.70
C SER A 51 0.38 4.64 -16.37
N CYS A 52 -0.52 5.21 -15.55
CA CYS A 52 -0.15 5.77 -14.25
C CYS A 52 -0.06 4.67 -13.19
N LEU A 53 -1.00 3.72 -13.20
CA LEU A 53 -0.94 2.54 -12.33
C LEU A 53 0.36 1.77 -12.57
N GLN A 54 0.74 1.53 -13.83
CA GLN A 54 1.99 0.87 -14.16
C GLN A 54 3.22 1.64 -13.68
N ARG A 55 3.23 2.97 -13.81
CA ARG A 55 4.32 3.81 -13.29
C ARG A 55 4.43 3.79 -11.77
N ARG A 56 3.30 3.72 -11.05
CA ARG A 56 3.30 3.57 -9.58
C ARG A 56 3.90 2.24 -9.14
N LEU A 57 3.66 1.15 -9.86
CA LEU A 57 4.33 -0.14 -9.62
C LEU A 57 5.84 -0.02 -9.81
N ILE A 58 6.29 0.71 -10.84
CA ILE A 58 7.71 0.99 -11.06
C ILE A 58 8.28 1.80 -9.89
N CYS A 59 7.55 2.81 -9.38
CA CYS A 59 7.97 3.56 -8.19
C CYS A 59 8.19 2.64 -6.99
N ILE A 60 7.28 1.70 -6.70
CA ILE A 60 7.43 0.75 -5.58
C ILE A 60 8.72 -0.06 -5.74
N ARG A 61 8.98 -0.58 -6.95
CA ARG A 61 10.22 -1.35 -7.25
C ARG A 61 11.47 -0.51 -7.05
N VAL A 62 11.50 0.69 -7.63
CA VAL A 62 12.65 1.60 -7.55
C VAL A 62 12.91 2.01 -6.11
N LEU A 63 11.87 2.40 -5.36
CA LEU A 63 12.01 2.75 -3.95
C LEU A 63 12.61 1.60 -3.13
N LYS A 64 12.15 0.36 -3.34
CA LYS A 64 12.73 -0.80 -2.67
C LYS A 64 14.19 -1.05 -3.06
N GLN A 65 14.54 -0.92 -4.34
CA GLN A 65 15.92 -1.05 -4.82
C GLN A 65 16.86 0.00 -4.22
N LEU A 66 16.33 1.20 -3.94
CA LEU A 66 17.06 2.28 -3.29
C LEU A 66 17.13 2.15 -1.76
N GLY A 67 16.54 1.10 -1.18
CA GLY A 67 16.60 0.84 0.26
C GLY A 67 15.44 1.44 1.07
N ALA A 68 14.34 1.83 0.45
CA ALA A 68 13.15 2.28 1.17
C ALA A 68 12.62 1.15 2.08
N ASN A 69 12.24 1.52 3.30
CA ASN A 69 11.72 0.58 4.29
C ASN A 69 10.21 0.37 4.07
N GLU A 70 9.86 -0.83 3.62
CA GLU A 70 8.50 -1.26 3.31
C GLU A 70 7.62 -1.55 4.53
N GLN A 71 8.22 -1.61 5.73
CA GLN A 71 7.53 -1.88 6.98
C GLN A 71 7.13 -0.59 7.71
N LEU A 72 7.48 0.59 7.16
CA LEU A 72 7.05 1.86 7.72
C LEU A 72 5.53 2.01 7.62
N GLN A 73 5.00 2.70 8.62
CA GLN A 73 3.56 2.89 8.82
C GLN A 73 3.24 4.38 8.81
N ASP A 74 2.05 4.71 8.33
CA ASP A 74 1.47 6.05 8.47
C ASP A 74 0.91 6.29 9.88
N GLU A 75 0.26 7.43 10.13
CA GLU A 75 -0.26 7.78 11.46
C GLU A 75 -1.43 6.90 11.92
N GLU A 76 -2.01 6.06 11.05
CA GLU A 76 -3.04 5.07 11.40
C GLU A 76 -2.45 3.66 11.55
N GLY A 77 -1.12 3.54 11.46
CA GLY A 77 -0.42 2.26 11.46
C GLY A 77 -0.50 1.51 10.12
N ASN A 78 -0.99 2.12 9.05
CA ASN A 78 -1.10 1.45 7.76
C ASN A 78 0.26 1.39 7.06
N THR A 79 0.63 0.20 6.60
CA THR A 79 1.75 0.02 5.67
C THR A 79 1.29 0.22 4.22
N ALA A 80 2.23 0.21 3.27
CA ALA A 80 1.89 0.25 1.85
C ALA A 80 0.93 -0.89 1.44
N LEU A 81 1.07 -2.07 2.07
CA LEU A 81 0.21 -3.22 1.79
C LEU A 81 -1.24 -3.00 2.26
N HIS A 82 -1.43 -2.35 3.42
CA HIS A 82 -2.76 -1.98 3.93
C HIS A 82 -3.46 -1.05 2.94
N SER A 83 -2.77 0.01 2.51
CA SER A 83 -3.31 0.98 1.56
C SER A 83 -3.68 0.36 0.21
N ALA A 84 -2.75 -0.40 -0.39
CA ALA A 84 -3.01 -1.08 -1.67
C ALA A 84 -4.19 -2.06 -1.56
N SER A 85 -4.35 -2.72 -0.40
CA SER A 85 -5.42 -3.68 -0.18
C SER A 85 -6.79 -3.03 -0.03
N SER A 86 -6.88 -1.93 0.72
CA SER A 86 -8.11 -1.13 0.85
C SER A 86 -8.56 -0.57 -0.51
N ASP A 87 -7.61 -0.09 -1.31
CA ASP A 87 -7.88 0.48 -2.63
C ASP A 87 -8.18 -0.56 -3.71
N GLY A 88 -7.91 -1.84 -3.44
CA GLY A 88 -8.09 -2.91 -4.42
C GLY A 88 -7.03 -2.96 -5.51
N PHE A 89 -5.86 -2.34 -5.28
CA PHE A 89 -4.76 -2.30 -6.24
C PHE A 89 -3.99 -3.62 -6.22
N LEU A 90 -4.58 -4.66 -6.82
CA LEU A 90 -4.10 -6.04 -6.77
C LEU A 90 -2.64 -6.20 -7.19
N GLU A 91 -2.21 -5.54 -8.27
CA GLU A 91 -0.84 -5.63 -8.75
C GLU A 91 0.17 -5.04 -7.76
N ALA A 92 -0.22 -3.98 -7.03
CA ALA A 92 0.61 -3.41 -5.98
C ALA A 92 0.63 -4.31 -4.74
N VAL A 93 -0.49 -4.94 -4.37
CA VAL A 93 -0.54 -5.94 -3.28
C VAL A 93 0.39 -7.10 -3.60
N ALA A 94 0.33 -7.62 -4.82
CA ALA A 94 1.18 -8.73 -5.24
C ALA A 94 2.66 -8.36 -5.20
N LEU A 95 3.01 -7.20 -5.76
CA LEU A 95 4.36 -6.69 -5.75
C LEU A 95 4.88 -6.45 -4.32
N LEU A 96 4.11 -5.80 -3.45
CA LEU A 96 4.54 -5.51 -2.08
C LEU A 96 4.77 -6.80 -1.28
N HIS A 97 3.93 -7.81 -1.48
CA HIS A 97 4.15 -9.15 -0.92
C HIS A 97 5.46 -9.77 -1.43
N GLU A 98 5.72 -9.74 -2.74
CA GLU A 98 6.99 -10.23 -3.33
C GLU A 98 8.23 -9.50 -2.78
N LEU A 99 8.08 -8.23 -2.40
CA LEU A 99 9.16 -7.41 -1.83
C LEU A 99 9.34 -7.61 -0.31
N GLY A 100 8.59 -8.52 0.31
CA GLY A 100 8.74 -8.90 1.73
C GLY A 100 7.84 -8.17 2.71
N CYS A 101 6.81 -7.44 2.25
CA CYS A 101 5.81 -6.87 3.15
C CYS A 101 5.09 -7.97 3.95
N GLN A 102 4.91 -7.74 5.25
CA GLN A 102 4.21 -8.68 6.12
C GLN A 102 2.70 -8.62 5.86
N VAL A 103 2.14 -9.74 5.39
CA VAL A 103 0.70 -9.87 5.03
C VAL A 103 -0.22 -9.71 6.23
N ASP A 104 0.16 -10.30 7.37
CA ASP A 104 -0.66 -10.34 8.59
C ASP A 104 -0.31 -9.23 9.60
N ARG A 105 0.49 -8.25 9.18
CA ARG A 105 0.78 -7.09 10.03
C ARG A 105 -0.53 -6.36 10.33
N ARG A 106 -0.62 -5.86 11.55
CA ARG A 106 -1.77 -5.08 12.03
C ARG A 106 -1.47 -3.60 12.06
N ASN A 107 -2.43 -2.79 11.64
CA ASN A 107 -2.44 -1.35 11.88
C ASN A 107 -2.87 -1.03 13.34
N GLU A 108 -3.02 0.25 13.67
CA GLU A 108 -3.35 0.67 15.05
C GLU A 108 -4.73 0.19 15.52
N GLU A 109 -5.67 0.00 14.59
CA GLU A 109 -6.99 -0.58 14.87
C GLU A 109 -6.96 -2.12 14.97
N GLY A 110 -5.79 -2.73 14.82
CA GLY A 110 -5.63 -4.18 14.76
C GLY A 110 -6.06 -4.80 13.43
N ASN A 111 -6.39 -3.98 12.42
CA ASN A 111 -6.81 -4.46 11.11
C ASN A 111 -5.61 -4.98 10.32
N THR A 112 -5.78 -6.10 9.63
CA THR A 112 -4.82 -6.60 8.63
C THR A 112 -5.16 -6.08 7.24
N SER A 113 -4.23 -6.22 6.29
CA SER A 113 -4.46 -5.89 4.89
C SER A 113 -5.69 -6.62 4.30
N MET A 114 -5.94 -7.87 4.73
CA MET A 114 -7.11 -8.65 4.31
C MET A 114 -8.42 -8.08 4.88
N MET A 115 -8.43 -7.60 6.13
CA MET A 115 -9.61 -6.98 6.73
C MET A 115 -10.01 -5.70 6.00
N LEU A 116 -9.03 -4.85 5.66
CA LEU A 116 -9.28 -3.63 4.89
C LEU A 116 -9.81 -3.95 3.48
N ALA A 117 -9.24 -4.95 2.80
CA ALA A 117 -9.73 -5.40 1.50
C ALA A 117 -11.17 -5.94 1.58
N ALA A 118 -11.50 -6.72 2.60
CA ALA A 118 -12.85 -7.25 2.79
C ALA A 118 -13.86 -6.13 3.06
N GLY A 119 -13.54 -5.19 3.97
CA GLY A 119 -14.38 -4.03 4.27
C GLY A 119 -14.59 -3.07 3.09
N ALA A 120 -13.64 -3.02 2.16
CA ALA A 120 -13.76 -2.23 0.93
C ALA A 120 -14.32 -3.04 -0.27
N GLY A 121 -14.75 -4.28 -0.06
CA GLY A 121 -15.33 -5.13 -1.12
C GLY A 121 -14.33 -5.56 -2.21
N ARG A 122 -13.03 -5.59 -1.91
CA ARG A 122 -11.94 -5.89 -2.86
C ARG A 122 -11.70 -7.40 -3.01
N GLY A 123 -12.71 -8.12 -3.52
CA GLY A 123 -12.69 -9.58 -3.66
C GLY A 123 -11.42 -10.18 -4.32
N PRO A 124 -10.88 -9.61 -5.41
CA PRO A 124 -9.64 -10.09 -6.02
C PRO A 124 -8.42 -10.01 -5.07
N VAL A 125 -8.33 -8.95 -4.28
CA VAL A 125 -7.27 -8.79 -3.27
C VAL A 125 -7.43 -9.81 -2.16
N VAL A 126 -8.64 -9.99 -1.63
CA VAL A 126 -8.91 -11.01 -0.60
C VAL A 126 -8.51 -12.40 -1.10
N SER A 127 -8.87 -12.73 -2.35
CA SER A 127 -8.53 -14.01 -2.98
C SER A 127 -7.02 -14.21 -3.09
N TYR A 128 -6.28 -13.17 -3.48
CA TYR A 128 -4.82 -13.20 -3.53
C TYR A 128 -4.21 -13.39 -2.14
N LEU A 129 -4.65 -12.62 -1.15
CA LEU A 129 -4.14 -12.69 0.22
C LEU A 129 -4.37 -14.07 0.86
N LEU A 130 -5.52 -14.71 0.60
CA LEU A 130 -5.78 -16.10 0.98
C LEU A 130 -4.85 -17.08 0.26
N GLY A 131 -4.58 -16.85 -1.04
CA GLY A 131 -3.66 -17.67 -1.83
C GLY A 131 -2.21 -17.64 -1.32
N VAL A 132 -1.77 -16.51 -0.76
CA VAL A 132 -0.44 -16.37 -0.13
C VAL A 132 -0.44 -16.72 1.37
N ARG A 133 -1.48 -17.40 1.85
CA ARG A 133 -1.63 -17.88 3.24
C ARG A 133 -1.76 -16.79 4.31
N GLY A 134 -2.34 -15.63 3.96
CA GLY A 134 -2.75 -14.65 4.96
C GLY A 134 -3.81 -15.23 5.92
N ASP A 135 -3.71 -14.92 7.20
CA ASP A 135 -4.56 -15.49 8.24
C ASP A 135 -5.89 -14.73 8.37
N ALA A 136 -6.94 -15.30 7.77
CA ALA A 136 -8.31 -14.77 7.84
C ALA A 136 -8.96 -14.90 9.23
N SER A 137 -8.36 -15.66 10.15
CA SER A 137 -8.89 -15.90 11.51
C SER A 137 -8.48 -14.82 12.51
N LEU A 138 -7.52 -13.97 12.14
CA LEU A 138 -7.10 -12.83 12.95
C LEU A 138 -8.28 -11.92 13.26
N LYS A 139 -8.25 -11.31 14.44
CA LYS A 139 -9.27 -10.38 14.92
C LYS A 139 -8.73 -8.98 15.12
N ASN A 140 -9.42 -7.94 14.67
CA ASN A 140 -9.00 -6.57 14.96
C ASN A 140 -9.27 -6.20 16.44
N ALA A 141 -9.01 -4.94 16.82
CA ALA A 141 -9.23 -4.46 18.18
C ALA A 141 -10.69 -4.60 18.63
N SER A 142 -11.65 -4.58 17.71
CA SER A 142 -13.09 -4.80 17.95
C SER A 142 -13.49 -6.28 17.94
N SER A 143 -12.54 -7.21 17.93
CA SER A 143 -12.76 -8.66 17.83
C SER A 143 -13.40 -9.13 16.51
N CYS A 144 -13.41 -8.30 15.47
CA CYS A 144 -13.94 -8.64 14.15
C CYS A 144 -12.89 -9.34 13.28
N THR A 145 -13.31 -10.34 12.51
CA THR A 145 -12.50 -11.02 11.50
C THR A 145 -12.75 -10.42 10.11
N ALA A 146 -11.95 -10.78 9.09
CA ALA A 146 -12.14 -10.27 7.73
C ALA A 146 -13.54 -10.57 7.16
N VAL A 147 -14.10 -11.76 7.44
CA VAL A 147 -15.46 -12.13 6.99
C VAL A 147 -16.56 -11.31 7.66
N MET A 148 -16.36 -10.90 8.93
CA MET A 148 -17.32 -10.06 9.65
C MET A 148 -17.36 -8.63 9.12
N LEU A 149 -16.27 -8.18 8.50
CA LEU A 149 -16.14 -6.83 7.96
C LEU A 149 -16.53 -6.73 6.48
N ALA A 150 -16.78 -7.86 5.79
CA ALA A 150 -17.05 -7.87 4.35
C ALA A 150 -18.30 -7.04 3.99
N ALA A 151 -18.15 -6.16 2.99
CA ALA A 151 -19.20 -5.29 2.45
C ALA A 151 -20.03 -5.94 1.33
#